data_AF-A0A1I2ESM8-F1
#
_entry.id   AF-A0A1I2ESM8-F1
#
_cell.length_a   1.000
_cell.length_b   1.000
_cell.length_c   1.000
_cell.angle_alpha   90.00
_cell.angle_beta   90.00
_cell.angle_gamma   90.00
#
_symmetry.space_group_name_H-M   'P 1'
#
loop_
_entity.id
_entity.type
_entity.pdbx_description
1 polymer ?
#
loop_
_entity_poly.entity_id
_entity_poly.type
_entity_poly.pdbx_seq_one_letter_code
_entity_poly.pdbx_strand_id
1 'polypeptide(L)'
;MSFPAIRMRRMRRDAFSRALMREHTLLASDLIMVAFLIEGEGQREPVPSMPGVERLSIDGLLELAGECVRLGVPALALFPSPGQDAKSEDAREAWNPGALMQRATRALKAKYPQLGLIGDVALDPYTTHGQDGLIDADGYVMNEPTIEALIKMSLAQAEAGMDFVAPSDMMDGRIGAIRDALEAAGYIHTRILAYSAKYASSFYGPFRDAVGSAANLGKGDKHTYQMDVGNSDEALREIELDISEGADAVMVKPGMPYLDVLRRVKDAFGMPTFVYQVSGEYAMLKAASMNGWLDEKAVVLESLTAFKRAGADAILTYYAIDAARWLRGE
;
A
#
# COMPACT_ATOMS: atom_id res chain seq x y z
N MET A 1 4.02 44.50 -3.92
CA MET A 1 4.03 44.68 -5.40
C MET A 1 2.78 44.03 -5.98
N SER A 2 2.23 44.56 -7.07
CA SER A 2 1.02 44.05 -7.73
C SER A 2 1.25 43.88 -9.23
N PHE A 3 0.24 43.40 -9.97
CA PHE A 3 0.23 43.54 -11.43
C PHE A 3 0.33 45.03 -11.81
N PRO A 4 1.15 45.42 -12.81
CA PRO A 4 1.90 44.58 -13.75
C PRO A 4 3.34 44.25 -13.34
N ALA A 5 3.82 44.73 -12.19
CA ALA A 5 5.16 44.43 -11.67
C ALA A 5 5.34 42.91 -11.43
N ILE A 6 4.32 42.23 -10.88
CA ILE A 6 4.30 40.76 -10.74
C ILE A 6 3.54 40.13 -11.91
N ARG A 7 4.19 39.20 -12.63
CA ARG A 7 3.56 38.39 -13.68
C ARG A 7 4.03 36.93 -13.55
N MET A 8 3.18 36.08 -12.97
CA MET A 8 3.50 34.65 -12.77
C MET A 8 3.78 33.90 -14.09
N ARG A 9 3.25 34.39 -15.23
CA ARG A 9 3.51 33.82 -16.55
C ARG A 9 4.96 33.93 -17.02
N ARG A 10 5.79 34.81 -16.43
CA ARG A 10 7.20 34.98 -16.84
C ARG A 10 7.97 33.66 -16.65
N MET A 11 7.88 33.07 -15.46
CA MET A 11 8.53 31.79 -15.16
C MET A 11 7.85 30.58 -15.83
N ARG A 12 6.66 30.78 -16.40
CA ARG A 12 5.94 29.76 -17.17
C ARG A 12 6.18 29.88 -18.67
N ARG A 13 7.01 30.81 -19.17
CA ARG A 13 7.14 31.09 -20.60
C ARG A 13 7.89 29.97 -21.33
N ASP A 14 9.04 29.59 -20.79
CA ASP A 14 10.01 28.70 -21.44
C ASP A 14 10.19 27.40 -20.68
N ALA A 15 10.56 26.32 -21.37
CA ALA A 15 10.80 25.02 -20.75
C ALA A 15 11.89 25.07 -19.67
N PHE A 16 13.00 25.79 -19.92
CA PHE A 16 14.08 25.93 -18.93
C PHE A 16 13.60 26.68 -17.68
N SER A 17 12.81 27.75 -17.84
CA SER A 17 12.31 28.54 -16.72
C SER A 17 11.34 27.75 -15.84
N ARG A 18 10.49 26.91 -16.46
CA ARG A 18 9.60 25.97 -15.75
C ARG A 18 10.39 24.91 -14.99
N ALA A 19 11.48 24.41 -15.58
CA ALA A 19 12.35 23.44 -14.92
C ALA A 19 13.08 24.05 -13.71
N LEU A 20 13.63 25.26 -13.84
CA LEU A 20 14.33 25.95 -12.74
C LEU A 20 13.43 26.26 -11.53
N MET A 21 12.14 26.55 -11.76
CA MET A 21 11.21 26.90 -10.68
C MET A 21 10.41 25.70 -10.13
N ARG A 22 10.61 24.49 -10.67
CA ARG A 22 9.80 23.32 -10.31
C ARG A 22 10.04 22.94 -8.85
N GLU A 23 8.97 22.83 -8.08
CA GLU A 23 9.04 22.54 -6.64
C GLU A 23 9.23 21.05 -6.33
N HIS A 24 8.67 20.16 -7.16
CA HIS A 24 8.71 18.71 -6.94
C HIS A 24 9.03 17.96 -8.23
N THR A 25 9.84 16.92 -8.13
CA THR A 25 10.15 15.99 -9.21
C THR A 25 9.86 14.58 -8.72
N LEU A 26 9.17 13.78 -9.54
CA LEU A 26 8.96 12.36 -9.29
C LEU A 26 10.18 11.57 -9.76
N LEU A 27 10.63 10.64 -8.93
CA LEU A 27 11.73 9.72 -9.21
C LEU A 27 11.24 8.27 -9.11
N ALA A 28 11.92 7.34 -9.78
CA ALA A 28 11.64 5.91 -9.62
C ALA A 28 11.81 5.44 -8.16
N SER A 29 12.71 6.09 -7.41
CA SER A 29 12.93 5.85 -5.98
C SER A 29 11.77 6.27 -5.08
N ASP A 30 10.79 7.00 -5.61
CA ASP A 30 9.57 7.35 -4.87
C ASP A 30 8.50 6.24 -4.98
N LEU A 31 8.70 5.24 -5.85
CA LEU A 31 7.67 4.28 -6.23
C LEU A 31 7.83 2.98 -5.46
N ILE A 32 6.71 2.37 -5.09
CA ILE A 32 6.64 1.04 -4.51
C ILE A 32 5.70 0.23 -5.39
N MET A 33 6.23 -0.86 -5.96
CA MET A 33 5.41 -1.76 -6.78
C MET A 33 4.49 -2.57 -5.88
N VAL A 34 3.24 -2.74 -6.31
CA VAL A 34 2.27 -3.60 -5.63
C VAL A 34 2.14 -4.91 -6.39
N ALA A 35 2.21 -6.05 -5.69
CA ALA A 35 2.09 -7.36 -6.32
C ALA A 35 1.10 -8.27 -5.59
N PHE A 36 0.30 -8.99 -6.38
CA PHE A 36 -0.60 -10.03 -5.91
C PHE A 36 0.03 -11.40 -6.09
N LEU A 37 -0.02 -12.22 -5.04
CA LEU A 37 0.66 -13.50 -4.99
C LEU A 37 -0.35 -14.65 -4.85
N ILE A 38 -0.18 -15.68 -5.68
CA ILE A 38 -1.01 -16.90 -5.68
C ILE A 38 -0.13 -18.15 -5.56
N GLU A 39 -0.77 -19.27 -5.23
CA GLU A 39 -0.12 -20.59 -5.20
C GLU A 39 0.25 -21.11 -6.60
N GLY A 40 1.10 -22.15 -6.61
CA GLY A 40 1.50 -22.86 -7.82
C GLY A 40 2.85 -22.42 -8.40
N GLU A 41 3.09 -22.84 -9.63
CA GLU A 41 4.32 -22.58 -10.40
C GLU A 41 3.94 -22.19 -11.83
N GLY A 42 4.58 -21.16 -12.39
CA GLY A 42 4.29 -20.66 -13.74
C GLY A 42 2.89 -20.04 -13.88
N GLN A 43 2.25 -19.64 -12.78
CA GLN A 43 0.89 -19.10 -12.78
C GLN A 43 0.90 -17.59 -12.96
N ARG A 44 0.05 -17.12 -13.87
CA ARG A 44 -0.25 -15.71 -14.11
C ARG A 44 -1.74 -15.58 -14.36
N GLU A 45 -2.45 -14.91 -13.47
CA GLU A 45 -3.89 -14.71 -13.59
C GLU A 45 -4.23 -13.23 -13.76
N PRO A 46 -4.86 -12.81 -14.86
CA PRO A 46 -5.27 -11.43 -15.04
C PRO A 46 -6.33 -11.05 -14.00
N VAL A 47 -6.29 -9.80 -13.52
CA VAL A 47 -7.35 -9.21 -12.69
C VAL A 47 -8.26 -8.38 -13.60
N PRO A 48 -9.48 -8.82 -13.96
CA PRO A 48 -10.29 -8.15 -14.99
C PRO A 48 -10.66 -6.70 -14.65
N SER A 49 -10.88 -6.40 -13.37
CA SER A 49 -11.17 -5.04 -12.89
C SER A 49 -9.94 -4.14 -12.81
N MET A 50 -8.74 -4.66 -13.12
CA MET A 50 -7.47 -3.94 -13.15
C MET A 50 -6.66 -4.31 -14.40
N PRO A 51 -7.05 -3.82 -15.60
CA PRO A 51 -6.39 -4.21 -16.84
C PRO A 51 -4.88 -3.94 -16.83
N GLY A 52 -4.08 -4.98 -17.09
CA GLY A 52 -2.61 -4.93 -17.02
C GLY A 52 -2.01 -5.39 -15.69
N VAL A 53 -2.84 -5.69 -14.69
CA VAL A 53 -2.41 -6.26 -13.41
C VAL A 53 -2.73 -7.76 -13.38
N GLU A 54 -1.78 -8.54 -12.86
CA GLU A 54 -1.86 -9.99 -12.76
C GLU A 54 -1.60 -10.43 -11.30
N ARG A 55 -2.17 -11.57 -10.91
CA ARG A 55 -1.71 -12.38 -9.78
C ARG A 55 -0.62 -13.31 -10.26
N LEU A 56 0.45 -13.43 -9.49
CA LEU A 56 1.65 -14.16 -9.89
C LEU A 56 1.95 -15.28 -8.90
N SER A 57 2.37 -16.46 -9.37
CA SER A 57 3.11 -17.40 -8.53
C SER A 57 4.49 -16.85 -8.17
N ILE A 58 5.18 -17.49 -7.22
CA ILE A 58 6.48 -17.02 -6.71
C ILE A 58 7.50 -16.81 -7.83
N ASP A 59 7.56 -17.69 -8.84
CA ASP A 59 8.46 -17.55 -9.98
C ASP A 59 8.17 -16.29 -10.81
N GLY A 60 6.91 -15.99 -11.12
CA GLY A 60 6.52 -14.75 -11.79
C GLY A 60 6.77 -13.51 -10.93
N LEU A 61 6.60 -13.61 -9.61
CA LEU A 61 6.93 -12.55 -8.67
C LEU A 61 8.44 -12.22 -8.67
N LEU A 62 9.31 -13.23 -8.81
CA LEU A 62 10.75 -13.02 -8.95
C LEU A 62 11.10 -12.31 -10.25
N GLU A 63 10.37 -12.52 -11.35
CA GLU A 63 10.57 -11.78 -12.59
C GLU A 63 10.18 -10.29 -12.42
N LEU A 64 9.02 -10.03 -11.80
CA LEU A 64 8.57 -8.68 -11.48
C LEU A 64 9.57 -7.94 -10.57
N ALA A 65 10.11 -8.62 -9.57
CA ALA A 65 11.14 -8.08 -8.69
C ALA A 65 12.43 -7.72 -9.44
N GLY A 66 12.84 -8.57 -10.40
CA GLY A 66 13.98 -8.27 -11.27
C GLY A 66 13.78 -6.99 -12.08
N GLU A 67 12.57 -6.77 -12.58
CA GLU A 67 12.22 -5.54 -13.30
C GLU A 67 12.21 -4.31 -12.38
N CYS A 68 11.71 -4.44 -11.14
CA CYS A 68 11.79 -3.38 -10.14
C CYS A 68 13.25 -2.96 -9.89
N VAL A 69 14.14 -3.94 -9.66
CA VAL A 69 15.57 -3.71 -9.45
C VAL A 69 16.20 -3.03 -10.67
N ARG A 70 15.92 -3.51 -11.89
CA ARG A 70 16.44 -2.92 -13.14
C ARG A 70 16.01 -1.46 -13.28
N LEU A 71 14.76 -1.15 -12.97
CA LEU A 71 14.17 0.18 -13.10
C LEU A 71 14.46 1.12 -11.92
N GLY A 72 15.04 0.61 -10.84
CA GLY A 72 15.35 1.39 -9.64
C GLY A 72 14.12 1.68 -8.78
N VAL A 73 13.09 0.84 -8.86
CA VAL A 73 11.96 0.81 -7.93
C VAL A 73 12.44 0.11 -6.65
N PRO A 74 12.52 0.81 -5.50
CA PRO A 74 13.27 0.34 -4.33
C PRO A 74 12.57 -0.75 -3.52
N ALA A 75 11.25 -0.90 -3.65
CA ALA A 75 10.50 -1.85 -2.84
C ALA A 75 9.27 -2.44 -3.53
N LEU A 76 8.85 -3.59 -3.00
CA LEU A 76 7.69 -4.37 -3.42
C LEU A 76 6.75 -4.57 -2.22
N ALA A 77 5.50 -4.14 -2.35
CA ALA A 77 4.43 -4.41 -1.41
C ALA A 77 3.67 -5.68 -1.84
N LEU A 78 3.64 -6.68 -0.95
CA LEU A 78 3.11 -8.01 -1.21
C LEU A 78 1.71 -8.16 -0.63
N PHE A 79 0.78 -8.66 -1.46
CA PHE A 79 -0.58 -9.00 -1.06
C PHE A 79 -0.89 -10.45 -1.47
N PRO A 80 -1.00 -11.37 -0.51
CA PRO A 80 -1.31 -12.76 -0.81
C PRO A 80 -2.80 -12.93 -1.14
N SER A 81 -3.09 -13.80 -2.09
CA SER A 81 -4.43 -14.28 -2.43
C SER A 81 -4.44 -15.81 -2.30
N PRO A 82 -4.35 -16.34 -1.07
CA PRO A 82 -4.26 -17.77 -0.87
C PRO A 82 -5.59 -18.45 -1.27
N GLY A 83 -5.52 -19.75 -1.59
CA GLY A 83 -6.71 -20.54 -1.95
C GLY A 83 -7.73 -20.63 -0.81
N GLN A 84 -8.96 -21.08 -1.08
CA GLN A 84 -10.00 -21.18 -0.05
C GLN A 84 -9.62 -22.11 1.11
N ASP A 85 -8.80 -23.13 0.86
CA ASP A 85 -8.35 -24.08 1.88
C ASP A 85 -7.43 -23.46 2.95
N ALA A 86 -6.89 -22.26 2.67
CA ALA A 86 -6.11 -21.46 3.61
C ALA A 86 -6.96 -20.57 4.52
N LYS A 87 -8.28 -20.47 4.26
CA LYS A 87 -9.17 -19.58 5.00
C LYS A 87 -9.79 -20.28 6.21
N SER A 88 -9.82 -19.60 7.34
CA SER A 88 -10.35 -20.11 8.60
C SER A 88 -10.90 -18.98 9.47
N GLU A 89 -11.80 -19.28 10.40
CA GLU A 89 -12.34 -18.27 11.33
C GLU A 89 -11.25 -17.70 12.25
N ASP A 90 -10.23 -18.50 12.59
CA ASP A 90 -9.09 -18.08 13.40
C ASP A 90 -7.93 -17.48 12.59
N ALA A 91 -8.06 -17.42 11.24
CA ALA A 91 -7.05 -16.87 10.33
C ALA A 91 -5.64 -17.47 10.47
N ARG A 92 -5.50 -18.69 11.01
CA ARG A 92 -4.19 -19.25 11.43
C ARG A 92 -3.14 -19.38 10.34
N GLU A 93 -3.55 -19.40 9.07
CA GLU A 93 -2.62 -19.44 7.95
C GLU A 93 -1.78 -18.15 7.84
N ALA A 94 -2.25 -17.02 8.38
CA ALA A 94 -1.55 -15.74 8.34
C ALA A 94 -0.14 -15.77 8.98
N TRP A 95 0.04 -16.64 9.99
CA TRP A 95 1.32 -16.82 10.70
C TRP A 95 1.91 -18.23 10.54
N ASN A 96 1.44 -19.01 9.56
CA ASN A 96 2.03 -20.29 9.24
C ASN A 96 3.43 -20.06 8.58
N PRO A 97 4.54 -20.61 9.11
CA PRO A 97 5.87 -20.43 8.52
C PRO A 97 5.98 -20.94 7.08
N GLY A 98 5.13 -21.89 6.69
CA GLY A 98 5.01 -22.46 5.35
C GLY A 98 4.04 -21.72 4.42
N ALA A 99 3.33 -20.69 4.90
CA ALA A 99 2.36 -19.96 4.11
C ALA A 99 3.01 -19.24 2.91
N LEU A 100 2.15 -18.95 1.94
CA LEU A 100 2.50 -18.33 0.67
C LEU A 100 3.34 -17.04 0.83
N MET A 101 2.93 -16.16 1.74
CA MET A 101 3.60 -14.88 2.02
C MET A 101 5.04 -15.09 2.50
N GLN A 102 5.24 -15.96 3.50
CA GLN A 102 6.55 -16.26 4.09
C GLN A 102 7.46 -16.98 3.10
N ARG A 103 6.93 -17.91 2.28
CA ARG A 103 7.71 -18.56 1.20
C ARG A 103 8.18 -17.57 0.15
N ALA A 104 7.31 -16.68 -0.31
CA ALA A 104 7.67 -15.65 -1.28
C ALA A 104 8.70 -14.66 -0.73
N THR A 105 8.55 -14.26 0.52
CA THR A 105 9.50 -13.37 1.22
C THR A 105 10.90 -13.98 1.20
N ARG A 106 11.04 -15.24 1.63
CA ARG A 106 12.34 -15.94 1.63
C ARG A 106 12.93 -16.06 0.22
N ALA A 107 12.10 -16.39 -0.78
CA ALA A 107 12.55 -16.50 -2.17
C ALA A 107 13.04 -15.15 -2.73
N LEU A 108 12.31 -14.07 -2.46
CA LEU A 108 12.67 -12.72 -2.87
C LEU A 108 13.95 -12.23 -2.20
N LYS A 109 14.09 -12.40 -0.87
CA LYS A 109 15.32 -12.00 -0.16
C LYS A 109 16.53 -12.81 -0.61
N ALA A 110 16.36 -14.09 -0.95
CA ALA A 110 17.44 -14.91 -1.47
C ALA A 110 17.94 -14.43 -2.85
N LYS A 111 17.05 -13.96 -3.73
CA LYS A 111 17.40 -13.57 -5.11
C LYS A 111 17.75 -12.08 -5.25
N TYR A 112 17.06 -11.20 -4.51
CA TYR A 112 17.17 -9.75 -4.57
C TYR A 112 17.27 -9.16 -3.15
N PRO A 113 18.35 -9.43 -2.40
CA PRO A 113 18.48 -9.03 -0.99
C PRO A 113 18.38 -7.50 -0.76
N GLN A 114 18.70 -6.71 -1.78
CA GLN A 114 18.64 -5.25 -1.77
C GLN A 114 17.24 -4.66 -2.02
N LEU A 115 16.29 -5.45 -2.54
CA LEU A 115 14.93 -4.99 -2.78
C LEU A 115 14.18 -4.98 -1.44
N GLY A 116 13.63 -3.83 -1.06
CA GLY A 116 12.82 -3.71 0.15
C GLY A 116 11.51 -4.49 0.01
N LEU A 117 11.15 -5.28 1.01
CA LEU A 117 9.88 -6.00 1.04
C LEU A 117 8.94 -5.43 2.09
N ILE A 118 7.73 -5.09 1.66
CA ILE A 118 6.67 -4.56 2.51
C ILE A 118 5.56 -5.59 2.57
N GLY A 119 5.34 -6.15 3.74
CA GLY A 119 4.32 -7.17 3.95
C GLY A 119 3.07 -6.60 4.58
N ASP A 120 1.93 -6.79 3.92
CA ASP A 120 0.63 -6.45 4.48
C ASP A 120 0.35 -7.28 5.74
N VAL A 121 -0.10 -6.63 6.82
CA VAL A 121 -0.51 -7.29 8.07
C VAL A 121 -1.99 -6.96 8.30
N ALA A 122 -2.85 -7.89 7.88
CA ALA A 122 -4.30 -7.87 8.03
C ALA A 122 -4.84 -9.30 7.82
N LEU A 123 -5.98 -9.64 8.42
CA LEU A 123 -6.50 -11.01 8.38
C LEU A 123 -7.47 -11.28 7.22
N ASP A 124 -7.88 -10.27 6.43
CA ASP A 124 -8.89 -10.45 5.39
C ASP A 124 -8.57 -11.46 4.27
N PRO A 125 -7.29 -11.73 3.91
CA PRO A 125 -6.97 -12.80 2.96
C PRO A 125 -7.15 -14.20 3.56
N TYR A 126 -7.18 -14.30 4.89
CA TYR A 126 -7.10 -15.55 5.65
C TYR A 126 -8.38 -15.90 6.41
N THR A 127 -9.33 -14.97 6.52
CA THR A 127 -10.61 -15.21 7.17
C THR A 127 -11.67 -15.71 6.20
N THR A 128 -12.54 -16.61 6.67
CA THR A 128 -13.69 -17.10 5.89
C THR A 128 -14.72 -15.99 5.60
N HIS A 129 -14.78 -14.96 6.44
CA HIS A 129 -15.72 -13.84 6.36
C HIS A 129 -15.12 -12.56 5.72
N GLY A 130 -13.81 -12.51 5.45
CA GLY A 130 -13.18 -11.40 4.70
C GLY A 130 -13.09 -10.06 5.46
N GLN A 131 -13.24 -10.08 6.79
CA GLN A 131 -12.96 -8.92 7.65
C GLN A 131 -11.48 -8.87 8.01
N ASP A 132 -10.97 -7.67 8.35
CA ASP A 132 -9.55 -7.45 8.64
C ASP A 132 -9.12 -8.05 10.00
N GLY A 133 -10.08 -8.45 10.84
CA GLY A 133 -9.88 -9.04 12.16
C GLY A 133 -10.83 -10.19 12.49
N LEU A 134 -10.69 -10.77 13.69
CA LEU A 134 -11.54 -11.83 14.21
C LEU A 134 -12.90 -11.28 14.63
N ILE A 135 -13.99 -12.05 14.44
CA ILE A 135 -15.35 -11.60 14.72
C ILE A 135 -15.98 -12.31 15.93
N ASP A 136 -16.84 -11.61 16.67
CA ASP A 136 -17.67 -12.20 17.72
C ASP A 136 -18.94 -12.87 17.17
N ALA A 137 -19.83 -13.32 18.06
CA ALA A 137 -21.08 -13.97 17.70
C ALA A 137 -22.08 -13.05 16.97
N ASP A 138 -21.95 -11.72 17.14
CA ASP A 138 -22.77 -10.71 16.47
C ASP A 138 -22.13 -10.22 15.16
N GLY A 139 -20.94 -10.72 14.82
CA GLY A 139 -20.18 -10.36 13.62
C GLY A 139 -19.37 -9.07 13.76
N TYR A 140 -19.21 -8.56 14.98
CA TYR A 140 -18.36 -7.39 15.26
C TYR A 140 -16.88 -7.81 15.29
N VAL A 141 -16.02 -7.03 14.64
CA VAL A 141 -14.58 -7.26 14.61
C VAL A 141 -14.00 -6.88 15.97
N MET A 142 -13.52 -7.88 16.71
CA MET A 142 -13.01 -7.72 18.06
C MET A 142 -11.58 -7.16 18.04
N ASN A 143 -11.35 -6.06 18.75
CA ASN A 143 -10.06 -5.34 18.75
C ASN A 143 -8.91 -6.18 19.34
N GLU A 144 -8.96 -6.51 20.63
CA GLU A 144 -7.85 -7.16 21.33
C GLU A 144 -7.52 -8.57 20.78
N PRO A 145 -8.49 -9.47 20.54
CA PRO A 145 -8.22 -10.77 19.93
C PRO A 145 -7.58 -10.67 18.55
N THR A 146 -7.96 -9.64 17.77
CA THR A 146 -7.34 -9.39 16.46
C THR A 146 -5.89 -8.96 16.62
N ILE A 147 -5.57 -8.06 17.56
CA ILE A 147 -4.20 -7.62 17.82
C ILE A 147 -3.28 -8.80 18.17
N GLU A 148 -3.76 -9.77 18.97
CA GLU A 148 -2.99 -10.99 19.27
C GLU A 148 -2.64 -11.81 18.01
N ALA A 149 -3.56 -11.88 17.04
CA ALA A 149 -3.32 -12.54 15.76
C ALA A 149 -2.36 -11.74 14.87
N LEU A 150 -2.50 -10.41 14.82
CA LEU A 150 -1.63 -9.52 14.05
C LEU A 150 -0.18 -9.53 14.58
N ILE A 151 0.03 -9.67 15.89
CA ILE A 151 1.35 -9.88 16.48
C ILE A 151 2.00 -11.16 15.92
N LYS A 152 1.28 -12.29 15.94
CA LYS A 152 1.79 -13.57 15.41
C LYS A 152 2.14 -13.45 13.94
N MET A 153 1.28 -12.81 13.14
CA MET A 153 1.51 -12.57 11.72
C MET A 153 2.76 -11.70 11.48
N SER A 154 2.90 -10.61 12.24
CA SER A 154 4.05 -9.69 12.14
C SER A 154 5.37 -10.39 12.46
N LEU A 155 5.39 -11.19 13.52
CA LEU A 155 6.57 -11.98 13.91
C LEU A 155 6.92 -13.02 12.82
N ALA A 156 5.93 -13.71 12.27
CA ALA A 156 6.17 -14.67 11.18
C ALA A 156 6.70 -14.01 9.90
N GLN A 157 6.25 -12.79 9.58
CA GLN A 157 6.79 -12.02 8.46
C GLN A 157 8.22 -11.53 8.73
N ALA A 158 8.49 -11.02 9.94
CA ALA A 158 9.83 -10.60 10.34
C ALA A 158 10.82 -11.78 10.29
N GLU A 159 10.43 -12.95 10.81
CA GLU A 159 11.21 -14.19 10.74
C GLU A 159 11.53 -14.61 9.29
N ALA A 160 10.58 -14.42 8.37
CA ALA A 160 10.78 -14.73 6.96
C ALA A 160 11.71 -13.74 6.23
N GLY A 161 12.06 -12.62 6.87
CA GLY A 161 12.96 -11.58 6.33
C GLY A 161 12.24 -10.38 5.74
N MET A 162 10.98 -10.11 6.12
CA MET A 162 10.26 -8.91 5.71
C MET A 162 10.93 -7.65 6.26
N ASP A 163 11.13 -6.65 5.41
CA ASP A 163 11.80 -5.39 5.77
C ASP A 163 10.86 -4.45 6.53
N PHE A 164 9.63 -4.34 6.06
CA PHE A 164 8.53 -3.64 6.70
C PHE A 164 7.37 -4.59 6.94
N VAL A 165 6.86 -4.62 8.17
CA VAL A 165 5.48 -5.05 8.40
C VAL A 165 4.58 -3.83 8.26
N ALA A 166 3.47 -3.98 7.57
CA ALA A 166 2.58 -2.87 7.24
C ALA A 166 1.15 -3.16 7.70
N PRO A 167 0.85 -2.96 9.00
CA PRO A 167 -0.47 -3.19 9.59
C PRO A 167 -1.52 -2.34 8.89
N SER A 168 -2.43 -3.01 8.19
CA SER A 168 -3.50 -2.37 7.41
C SER A 168 -4.89 -2.58 8.00
N ASP A 169 -4.97 -3.25 9.15
CA ASP A 169 -6.19 -3.69 9.84
C ASP A 169 -7.06 -2.59 10.46
N MET A 170 -6.47 -1.45 10.86
CA MET A 170 -7.14 -0.35 11.58
C MET A 170 -7.69 -0.72 12.98
N MET A 171 -7.05 -1.63 13.70
CA MET A 171 -7.36 -1.90 15.11
C MET A 171 -6.68 -0.88 16.03
N ASP A 172 -7.35 -0.46 17.09
CA ASP A 172 -6.81 0.52 18.03
C ASP A 172 -5.62 -0.07 18.82
N GLY A 173 -4.47 0.58 18.82
CA GLY A 173 -3.29 0.18 19.59
C GLY A 173 -2.44 -0.94 18.98
N ARG A 174 -2.75 -1.39 17.74
CA ARG A 174 -1.99 -2.47 17.09
C ARG A 174 -0.52 -2.13 16.87
N ILE A 175 -0.18 -0.87 16.63
CA ILE A 175 1.20 -0.48 16.29
C ILE A 175 2.10 -0.69 17.48
N GLY A 176 1.69 -0.23 18.67
CA GLY A 176 2.46 -0.38 19.90
C GLY A 176 2.63 -1.85 20.26
N ALA A 177 1.54 -2.61 20.16
CA ALA A 177 1.55 -4.04 20.44
C ALA A 177 2.48 -4.83 19.49
N ILE A 178 2.46 -4.51 18.19
CA ILE A 178 3.36 -5.11 17.20
C ILE A 178 4.81 -4.67 17.44
N ARG A 179 5.06 -3.38 17.73
CA ARG A 179 6.39 -2.85 18.06
C ARG A 179 6.98 -3.61 19.25
N ASP A 180 6.26 -3.68 20.36
CA ASP A 180 6.73 -4.36 21.57
C ASP A 180 7.08 -5.83 21.31
N ALA A 181 6.26 -6.52 20.51
CA ALA A 181 6.51 -7.90 20.12
C ALA A 181 7.77 -8.04 19.25
N LEU A 182 7.97 -7.17 18.25
CA LEU A 182 9.17 -7.17 17.41
C LEU A 182 10.44 -6.91 18.25
N GLU A 183 10.41 -5.95 19.16
CA GLU A 183 11.51 -5.65 20.09
C GLU A 183 11.82 -6.86 20.99
N ALA A 184 10.80 -7.45 21.61
CA ALA A 184 10.95 -8.60 22.50
C ALA A 184 11.52 -9.83 21.79
N ALA A 185 11.19 -10.03 20.51
CA ALA A 185 11.69 -11.11 19.67
C ALA A 185 13.06 -10.82 19.03
N GLY A 186 13.60 -9.61 19.20
CA GLY A 186 14.91 -9.20 18.66
C GLY A 186 14.90 -8.75 17.20
N TYR A 187 13.72 -8.49 16.61
CA TYR A 187 13.56 -7.97 15.25
C TYR A 187 13.71 -6.43 15.19
N ILE A 188 14.77 -5.90 15.81
CA ILE A 188 14.98 -4.47 16.06
C ILE A 188 15.13 -3.58 14.80
N HIS A 189 15.20 -4.18 13.61
CA HIS A 189 15.35 -3.48 12.33
C HIS A 189 14.16 -3.69 11.38
N THR A 190 13.18 -4.50 11.79
CA THR A 190 11.91 -4.60 11.08
C THR A 190 11.14 -3.31 11.31
N ARG A 191 10.83 -2.63 10.21
CA ARG A 191 10.14 -1.34 10.26
C ARG A 191 8.64 -1.56 10.29
N ILE A 192 7.91 -0.59 10.86
CA ILE A 192 6.46 -0.55 10.83
C ILE A 192 6.01 0.58 9.89
N LEU A 193 5.31 0.19 8.83
CA LEU A 193 4.60 1.12 7.94
C LEU A 193 3.11 1.09 8.30
N ALA A 194 2.70 1.98 9.19
CA ALA A 194 1.33 2.01 9.69
C ALA A 194 0.38 2.56 8.62
N TYR A 195 -0.69 1.83 8.30
CA TYR A 195 -1.83 2.40 7.55
C TYR A 195 -2.68 3.22 8.51
N SER A 196 -2.13 4.33 8.98
CA SER A 196 -2.72 5.15 10.04
C SER A 196 -4.03 5.81 9.62
N ALA A 197 -4.08 6.38 8.41
CA ALA A 197 -5.28 7.03 7.90
C ALA A 197 -5.86 6.20 6.74
N LYS A 198 -6.46 5.04 7.06
CA LYS A 198 -7.16 4.17 6.10
C LYS A 198 -8.67 4.36 6.21
N TYR A 199 -9.25 4.90 5.14
CA TYR A 199 -10.67 5.27 5.08
C TYR A 199 -11.56 4.14 4.59
N ALA A 200 -12.82 4.13 5.03
CA ALA A 200 -13.87 3.23 4.58
C ALA A 200 -14.34 3.60 3.15
N SER A 201 -13.50 3.27 2.16
CA SER A 201 -13.58 3.83 0.81
C SER A 201 -14.22 2.90 -0.23
N SER A 202 -14.96 3.50 -1.17
CA SER A 202 -15.47 2.81 -2.36
C SER A 202 -14.42 2.57 -3.45
N PHE A 203 -13.21 3.11 -3.31
CA PHE A 203 -12.12 2.90 -4.28
C PHE A 203 -11.44 1.51 -4.16
N TYR A 204 -11.85 0.67 -3.21
CA TYR A 204 -11.22 -0.64 -2.97
C TYR A 204 -11.81 -1.80 -3.77
N GLY A 205 -12.88 -1.58 -4.54
CA GLY A 205 -13.56 -2.65 -5.30
C GLY A 205 -12.61 -3.54 -6.09
N PRO A 206 -11.78 -3.00 -7.00
CA PRO A 206 -10.88 -3.83 -7.81
C PRO A 206 -9.81 -4.58 -7.00
N PHE A 207 -9.37 -4.06 -5.85
CA PHE A 207 -8.45 -4.77 -4.95
C PHE A 207 -9.12 -5.99 -4.32
N ARG A 208 -10.38 -5.87 -3.90
CA ARG A 208 -11.14 -6.99 -3.32
C ARG A 208 -11.33 -8.13 -4.32
N ASP A 209 -11.44 -7.81 -5.60
CA ASP A 209 -11.40 -8.81 -6.68
C ASP A 209 -10.00 -9.43 -6.79
N ALA A 210 -8.94 -8.60 -6.75
CA ALA A 210 -7.57 -9.03 -6.90
C ALA A 210 -7.10 -10.00 -5.80
N VAL A 211 -7.48 -9.79 -4.54
CA VAL A 211 -7.13 -10.69 -3.42
C VAL A 211 -8.18 -11.77 -3.13
N GLY A 212 -9.27 -11.81 -3.92
CA GLY A 212 -10.34 -12.79 -3.75
C GLY A 212 -11.12 -12.66 -2.44
N SER A 213 -11.14 -11.47 -1.82
CA SER A 213 -11.87 -11.22 -0.56
C SER A 213 -13.30 -10.70 -0.80
N ALA A 214 -13.62 -10.23 -2.01
CA ALA A 214 -14.96 -9.73 -2.35
C ALA A 214 -16.09 -10.73 -2.05
N ALA A 215 -15.91 -12.00 -2.42
CA ALA A 215 -16.93 -13.04 -2.20
C ALA A 215 -17.10 -13.37 -0.71
N ASN A 216 -16.02 -13.34 0.07
CA ASN A 216 -16.04 -13.61 1.52
C ASN A 216 -16.71 -12.47 2.28
N LEU A 217 -16.38 -11.22 1.97
CA LEU A 217 -16.98 -10.04 2.60
C LEU A 217 -18.47 -9.88 2.23
N GLY A 218 -18.84 -10.25 1.00
CA GLY A 218 -20.22 -10.19 0.52
C GLY A 218 -20.80 -8.77 0.56
N LYS A 219 -21.85 -8.59 1.38
CA LYS A 219 -22.49 -7.27 1.62
C LYS A 219 -21.97 -6.58 2.88
N GLY A 220 -21.01 -7.17 3.58
CA GLY A 220 -20.39 -6.59 4.75
C GLY A 220 -19.62 -5.32 4.41
N ASP A 221 -19.51 -4.44 5.39
CA ASP A 221 -18.71 -3.23 5.32
C ASP A 221 -17.58 -3.26 6.36
N LYS A 222 -16.78 -2.19 6.34
CA LYS A 222 -15.62 -2.00 7.21
C LYS A 222 -15.75 -0.68 7.99
N HIS A 223 -16.97 -0.14 8.13
CA HIS A 223 -17.22 1.18 8.71
C HIS A 223 -17.04 1.24 10.23
N THR A 224 -16.93 0.09 10.90
CA THR A 224 -16.73 0.03 12.35
C THR A 224 -15.27 0.17 12.77
N TYR A 225 -14.32 0.23 11.83
CA TYR A 225 -12.89 0.37 12.10
C TYR A 225 -12.13 1.20 11.05
N GLN A 226 -12.53 1.17 9.77
CA GLN A 226 -11.97 2.11 8.79
C GLN A 226 -12.63 3.48 8.94
N MET A 227 -11.82 4.54 8.77
CA MET A 227 -12.25 5.91 9.06
C MET A 227 -13.39 6.39 8.15
N ASP A 228 -14.24 7.28 8.68
CA ASP A 228 -15.26 7.96 7.87
C ASP A 228 -14.61 8.92 6.86
N VAL A 229 -15.06 8.84 5.60
CA VAL A 229 -14.58 9.68 4.49
C VAL A 229 -14.84 11.17 4.70
N GLY A 230 -15.75 11.54 5.59
CA GLY A 230 -16.04 12.93 5.98
C GLY A 230 -15.04 13.52 6.98
N ASN A 231 -14.17 12.70 7.58
CA ASN A 231 -13.29 13.13 8.66
C ASN A 231 -11.89 13.48 8.16
N SER A 232 -11.34 14.59 8.63
CA SER A 232 -9.95 15.01 8.32
C SER A 232 -9.13 15.24 9.60
N ASP A 233 -9.75 15.78 10.65
CA ASP A 233 -9.08 16.00 11.95
C ASP A 233 -8.80 14.69 12.70
N GLU A 234 -9.64 13.67 12.48
CA GLU A 234 -9.44 12.32 13.03
C GLU A 234 -8.14 11.69 12.52
N ALA A 235 -7.79 11.90 11.24
CA ALA A 235 -6.57 11.37 10.64
C ALA A 235 -5.30 11.86 11.34
N LEU A 236 -5.33 13.09 11.84
CA LEU A 236 -4.19 13.62 12.59
C LEU A 236 -4.03 12.92 13.94
N ARG A 237 -5.14 12.54 14.59
CA ARG A 237 -5.10 11.81 15.88
C ARG A 237 -4.62 10.37 15.67
N GLU A 238 -5.16 9.68 14.67
CA GLU A 238 -4.70 8.34 14.28
C GLU A 238 -3.20 8.30 14.03
N ILE A 239 -2.70 9.26 13.25
CA ILE A 239 -1.28 9.34 12.93
C ILE A 239 -0.44 9.73 14.14
N GLU A 240 -0.91 10.63 14.99
CA GLU A 240 -0.22 10.99 16.23
C GLU A 240 -0.08 9.76 17.15
N LEU A 241 -1.14 8.96 17.28
CA LEU A 241 -1.13 7.72 18.07
C LEU A 241 -0.13 6.71 17.50
N ASP A 242 -0.21 6.39 16.20
CA ASP A 242 0.71 5.44 15.56
C ASP A 242 2.18 5.87 15.64
N ILE A 243 2.46 7.17 15.52
CA ILE A 243 3.80 7.72 15.72
C ILE A 243 4.25 7.50 17.18
N SER A 244 3.38 7.80 18.15
CA SER A 244 3.68 7.61 19.58
C SER A 244 3.90 6.14 19.95
N GLU A 245 3.27 5.24 19.20
CA GLU A 245 3.34 3.79 19.34
C GLU A 245 4.56 3.15 18.63
N GLY A 246 5.34 3.94 17.89
CA GLY A 246 6.61 3.50 17.30
C GLY A 246 6.54 3.06 15.83
N ALA A 247 5.60 3.62 15.06
CA ALA A 247 5.63 3.53 13.60
C ALA A 247 6.87 4.25 13.01
N ASP A 248 7.56 3.60 12.08
CA ASP A 248 8.71 4.19 11.36
C ASP A 248 8.27 5.03 10.16
N ALA A 249 7.07 4.75 9.65
CA ALA A 249 6.41 5.51 8.61
C ALA A 249 4.89 5.37 8.76
N VAL A 250 4.17 6.40 8.33
CA VAL A 250 2.70 6.43 8.34
C VAL A 250 2.17 6.54 6.92
N MET A 251 0.94 6.06 6.68
CA MET A 251 0.32 6.05 5.36
C MET A 251 -1.09 6.61 5.35
N VAL A 252 -1.40 7.35 4.27
CA VAL A 252 -2.77 7.72 3.90
C VAL A 252 -3.27 6.79 2.79
N LYS A 253 -4.47 6.23 2.96
CA LYS A 253 -5.13 5.34 1.98
C LYS A 253 -6.63 5.58 1.97
N PRO A 254 -7.28 5.84 0.82
CA PRO A 254 -6.73 6.01 -0.54
C PRO A 254 -5.83 7.23 -0.74
N GLY A 255 -5.29 7.39 -1.95
CA GLY A 255 -4.36 8.44 -2.30
C GLY A 255 -5.05 9.69 -2.82
N MET A 256 -5.35 9.72 -4.13
CA MET A 256 -5.77 10.93 -4.86
C MET A 256 -7.00 11.62 -4.24
N PRO A 257 -8.02 10.89 -3.73
CA PRO A 257 -9.17 11.53 -3.09
C PRO A 257 -8.85 12.18 -1.72
N TYR A 258 -7.66 11.94 -1.16
CA TYR A 258 -7.25 12.35 0.19
C TYR A 258 -5.92 13.13 0.19
N LEU A 259 -5.60 13.82 -0.91
CA LEU A 259 -4.38 14.63 -1.00
C LEU A 259 -4.33 15.77 0.03
N ASP A 260 -5.48 16.27 0.46
CA ASP A 260 -5.62 17.24 1.53
C ASP A 260 -5.18 16.65 2.88
N VAL A 261 -5.62 15.42 3.20
CA VAL A 261 -5.20 14.69 4.40
C VAL A 261 -3.70 14.45 4.36
N LEU A 262 -3.18 13.93 3.23
CA LEU A 262 -1.74 13.73 3.03
C LEU A 262 -0.94 15.01 3.29
N ARG A 263 -1.44 16.16 2.81
CA ARG A 263 -0.79 17.45 3.06
C ARG A 263 -0.81 17.85 4.53
N ARG A 264 -1.95 17.72 5.19
CA ARG A 264 -2.09 18.05 6.62
C ARG A 264 -1.17 17.20 7.49
N VAL A 265 -1.06 15.91 7.18
CA VAL A 265 -0.17 14.96 7.86
C VAL A 265 1.28 15.37 7.71
N LYS A 266 1.73 15.62 6.48
CA LYS A 266 3.12 16.02 6.24
C LYS A 266 3.44 17.34 6.96
N ASP A 267 2.53 18.30 6.94
CA ASP A 267 2.70 19.61 7.60
C ASP A 267 2.73 19.50 9.13
N ALA A 268 1.90 18.63 9.72
CA ALA A 268 1.78 18.49 11.17
C ALA A 268 2.98 17.74 11.78
N PHE A 269 3.42 16.66 11.13
CA PHE A 269 4.35 15.72 11.77
C PHE A 269 5.75 15.68 11.14
N GLY A 270 5.91 16.07 9.87
CA GLY A 270 7.20 16.01 9.18
C GLY A 270 7.82 14.60 9.06
N MET A 271 7.09 13.55 9.45
CA MET A 271 7.50 12.14 9.47
C MET A 271 7.54 11.53 8.06
N PRO A 272 8.29 10.43 7.80
CA PRO A 272 8.12 9.65 6.58
C PRO A 272 6.66 9.30 6.33
N THR A 273 6.09 9.85 5.25
CA THR A 273 4.67 9.78 4.92
C THR A 273 4.49 9.10 3.58
N PHE A 274 3.83 7.96 3.59
CA PHE A 274 3.55 7.15 2.42
C PHE A 274 2.11 7.41 1.97
N VAL A 275 1.82 7.08 0.72
CA VAL A 275 0.46 7.13 0.19
C VAL A 275 0.22 5.96 -0.75
N TYR A 276 -1.00 5.44 -0.76
CA TYR A 276 -1.40 4.36 -1.65
C TYR A 276 -2.35 4.88 -2.72
N GLN A 277 -1.88 4.92 -3.98
CA GLN A 277 -2.77 5.06 -5.14
C GLN A 277 -3.49 3.73 -5.37
N VAL A 278 -4.71 3.62 -4.84
CA VAL A 278 -5.37 2.32 -4.70
C VAL A 278 -5.96 1.82 -6.01
N SER A 279 -6.44 0.58 -5.97
CA SER A 279 -6.91 -0.17 -7.13
C SER A 279 -7.99 0.54 -7.96
N GLY A 280 -8.92 1.23 -7.31
CA GLY A 280 -9.96 2.01 -7.99
C GLY A 280 -9.42 3.25 -8.67
N GLU A 281 -8.39 3.90 -8.10
CA GLU A 281 -7.72 5.03 -8.75
C GLU A 281 -6.98 4.57 -10.00
N TYR A 282 -6.26 3.45 -9.91
CA TYR A 282 -5.64 2.79 -11.05
C TYR A 282 -6.66 2.46 -12.14
N ALA A 283 -7.71 1.71 -11.78
CA ALA A 283 -8.73 1.26 -12.72
C ALA A 283 -9.45 2.44 -13.40
N MET A 284 -9.72 3.51 -12.65
CA MET A 284 -10.31 4.74 -13.19
C MET A 284 -9.44 5.38 -14.27
N LEU A 285 -8.14 5.56 -14.01
CA LEU A 285 -7.19 6.12 -14.97
C LEU A 285 -6.99 5.20 -16.18
N LYS A 286 -6.84 3.90 -15.93
CA LYS A 286 -6.66 2.88 -16.97
C LYS A 286 -7.88 2.83 -17.89
N ALA A 287 -9.09 2.78 -17.34
CA ALA A 287 -10.33 2.74 -18.12
C ALA A 287 -10.53 4.01 -18.98
N ALA A 288 -10.33 5.20 -18.40
CA ALA A 288 -10.43 6.45 -19.15
C ALA A 288 -9.40 6.52 -20.29
N SER A 289 -8.18 6.02 -20.06
CA SER A 289 -7.12 6.00 -21.07
C SER A 289 -7.37 4.97 -22.17
N MET A 290 -7.82 3.77 -21.83
CA MET A 290 -8.22 2.73 -22.80
C MET A 290 -9.38 3.19 -23.69
N ASN A 291 -10.27 4.04 -23.18
CA ASN A 291 -11.34 4.67 -23.96
C ASN A 291 -10.88 5.87 -24.81
N GLY A 292 -9.59 6.24 -24.75
CA GLY A 292 -9.03 7.37 -25.47
C GLY A 292 -9.44 8.73 -24.91
N TRP A 293 -9.95 8.80 -23.69
CA TRP A 293 -10.36 10.07 -23.06
C TRP A 293 -9.19 10.83 -22.45
N LEU A 294 -8.16 10.09 -22.03
CA LEU A 294 -6.95 10.64 -21.42
C LEU A 294 -5.71 10.00 -22.05
N ASP A 295 -4.62 10.78 -22.14
CA ASP A 295 -3.30 10.24 -22.42
C ASP A 295 -2.76 9.58 -21.14
N GLU A 296 -2.58 8.26 -21.18
CA GLU A 296 -2.27 7.47 -19.98
C GLU A 296 -0.98 7.93 -19.30
N LYS A 297 0.10 8.04 -20.08
CA LYS A 297 1.41 8.44 -19.58
C LYS A 297 1.35 9.81 -18.90
N ALA A 298 0.73 10.80 -19.55
CA ALA A 298 0.64 12.15 -19.02
C ALA A 298 -0.17 12.17 -17.72
N VAL A 299 -1.37 11.58 -17.69
CA VAL A 299 -2.25 11.68 -16.52
C VAL A 299 -1.74 10.85 -15.34
N VAL A 300 -1.11 9.71 -15.60
CA VAL A 300 -0.51 8.90 -14.53
C VAL A 300 0.67 9.63 -13.91
N LEU A 301 1.60 10.17 -14.72
CA LEU A 301 2.73 10.94 -14.17
C LEU A 301 2.25 12.22 -13.46
N GLU A 302 1.18 12.86 -13.93
CA GLU A 302 0.55 13.98 -13.23
C GLU A 302 -0.03 13.56 -11.87
N SER A 303 -0.74 12.43 -11.81
CA SER A 303 -1.29 11.88 -10.56
C SER A 303 -0.20 11.55 -9.54
N LEU A 304 0.88 10.91 -9.98
CA LEU A 304 1.99 10.53 -9.10
C LEU A 304 2.77 11.76 -8.63
N THR A 305 2.92 12.77 -9.48
CA THR A 305 3.50 14.07 -9.08
C THR A 305 2.61 14.80 -8.08
N ALA A 306 1.28 14.63 -8.14
CA ALA A 306 0.37 15.24 -7.17
C ALA A 306 0.61 14.70 -5.75
N PHE A 307 0.93 13.41 -5.59
CA PHE A 307 1.34 12.84 -4.30
C PHE A 307 2.61 13.47 -3.76
N LYS A 308 3.66 13.61 -4.59
CA LYS A 308 4.91 14.28 -4.19
C LYS A 308 4.65 15.73 -3.76
N ARG A 309 3.80 16.45 -4.50
CA ARG A 309 3.42 17.83 -4.18
C ARG A 309 2.60 17.93 -2.88
N ALA A 310 1.76 16.94 -2.62
CA ALA A 310 1.00 16.87 -1.37
C ALA A 310 1.87 16.48 -0.17
N GLY A 311 3.05 15.89 -0.39
CA GLY A 311 4.02 15.62 0.67
C GLY A 311 4.37 14.14 0.85
N ALA A 312 3.96 13.24 -0.05
CA ALA A 312 4.37 11.85 0.05
C ALA A 312 5.87 11.68 -0.22
N ASP A 313 6.54 10.92 0.65
CA ASP A 313 7.92 10.48 0.45
C ASP A 313 7.96 9.25 -0.46
N ALA A 314 7.00 8.33 -0.30
CA ALA A 314 6.88 7.13 -1.12
C ALA A 314 5.42 6.83 -1.50
N ILE A 315 5.24 6.20 -2.66
CA ILE A 315 3.94 5.99 -3.30
C ILE A 315 3.78 4.51 -3.65
N LEU A 316 2.85 3.82 -3.01
CA LEU A 316 2.39 2.50 -3.44
C LEU A 316 1.48 2.69 -4.66
N THR A 317 1.87 2.11 -5.79
CA THR A 317 1.11 2.23 -7.03
C THR A 317 1.29 1.01 -7.93
N TYR A 318 0.20 0.60 -8.58
CA TYR A 318 0.22 -0.43 -9.62
C TYR A 318 0.88 0.05 -10.92
N TYR A 319 1.11 1.36 -11.07
CA TYR A 319 1.82 1.97 -12.19
C TYR A 319 3.33 2.04 -11.99
N ALA A 320 3.91 1.47 -10.92
CA ALA A 320 5.31 1.73 -10.56
C ALA A 320 6.31 1.39 -11.69
N ILE A 321 6.13 0.23 -12.34
CA ILE A 321 6.98 -0.19 -13.47
C ILE A 321 6.78 0.71 -14.69
N ASP A 322 5.54 0.98 -15.08
CA ASP A 322 5.22 1.82 -16.24
C ASP A 322 5.74 3.25 -16.04
N ALA A 323 5.50 3.83 -14.88
CA ALA A 323 6.00 5.15 -14.52
C ALA A 323 7.53 5.19 -14.52
N ALA A 324 8.20 4.18 -13.95
CA ALA A 324 9.66 4.13 -13.96
C ALA A 324 10.26 4.03 -15.37
N ARG A 325 9.64 3.25 -16.28
CA ARG A 325 10.01 3.22 -17.71
C ARG A 325 9.82 4.59 -18.37
N TRP A 326 8.65 5.19 -18.18
CA TRP A 326 8.35 6.51 -18.75
C TRP A 326 9.28 7.62 -18.27
N LEU A 327 9.70 7.59 -17.01
CA LEU A 327 10.68 8.53 -16.43
C LEU A 327 12.08 8.33 -17.03
N ARG A 328 12.43 7.12 -17.45
CA ARG A 328 13.68 6.82 -18.18
C ARG A 328 13.62 7.09 -19.68
N GLY A 329 12.43 7.34 -20.21
CA GLY A 329 12.21 7.45 -21.66
C GLY A 329 12.19 6.10 -22.38
N GLU A 330 11.97 5.00 -21.64
CA GLU A 330 11.66 3.67 -22.18
C GLU A 330 10.20 3.59 -22.65
#